data_AF-A0A1Z4BTB4-F1
#
_entry.id   AF-A0A1Z4BTB4-F1
#
_cell.length_a   1.000
_cell.length_b   1.000
_cell.length_c   1.000
_cell.angle_alpha   90.00
_cell.angle_beta   90.00
_cell.angle_gamma   90.00
#
_symmetry.space_group_name_H-M   'P 1'
#
loop_
_entity.id
_entity.type
_entity.pdbx_description
1 polymer ?
#
loop_
_entity_poly.entity_id
_entity_poly.type
_entity_poly.pdbx_seq_one_letter_code
_entity_poly.pdbx_strand_id
1 'polypeptide(L)'
;MKYLFLLFFLPFYTFSQSKGETYYTYVIRDKKEQRKVINISHQLVLKQDTLCIVEPLILDRTYCYPYVKEGKKIRLLNNDDKSQPDKVVGIKLHNNELVALFLDHPIEVVSKDELRLTGEDRPYYSESAIKAVFGNDYPRIWSLFYLNGKLLSEDNEEIKNLLEKYDKGKFKAYYSEGAKAIKKYGLKGIWGVFEINCKTKKKKQ
;
A
#
# COMPACT_ATOMS: atom_id res chain seq x y z
N MET A 1 14.55 22.76 4.64
CA MET A 1 13.12 22.68 4.98
C MET A 1 12.96 21.57 6.00
N LYS A 2 12.33 21.85 7.14
CA LYS A 2 12.10 20.86 8.21
C LYS A 2 11.26 19.72 7.64
N TYR A 3 11.77 18.48 7.66
CA TYR A 3 11.02 17.28 7.28
C TYR A 3 9.93 17.00 8.33
N LEU A 4 8.84 17.76 8.23
CA LEU A 4 7.59 17.53 8.93
C LEU A 4 6.81 16.36 8.29
N PHE A 5 7.52 15.28 7.95
CA PHE A 5 6.95 14.01 7.46
C PHE A 5 7.09 12.89 8.49
N LEU A 6 7.69 13.20 9.66
CA LEU A 6 8.12 12.23 10.66
C LEU A 6 7.06 11.82 11.69
N LEU A 7 5.78 12.21 11.53
CA LEU A 7 4.81 12.09 12.63
C LEU A 7 3.45 11.40 12.34
N PHE A 8 3.23 10.80 11.16
CA PHE A 8 1.94 10.14 10.90
C PHE A 8 2.04 8.80 10.17
N PHE A 9 2.80 7.86 10.72
CA PHE A 9 2.66 6.45 10.30
C PHE A 9 2.28 5.61 11.51
N LEU A 10 0.98 5.30 11.52
CA LEU A 10 0.23 4.59 12.55
C LEU A 10 0.88 3.26 12.92
N PRO A 11 0.68 2.80 14.17
CA PRO A 11 1.17 1.52 14.61
C PRO A 11 0.38 0.44 13.87
N PHE A 12 0.97 -0.18 12.84
CA PHE A 12 0.46 -1.43 12.28
C PHE A 12 0.78 -2.57 13.27
N TYR A 13 0.17 -2.52 14.45
CA TYR A 13 0.17 -3.59 15.42
C TYR A 13 -1.27 -4.03 15.69
N THR A 14 -1.88 -4.63 14.67
CA THR A 14 -2.92 -5.63 14.90
C THR A 14 -2.54 -6.86 14.09
N PHE A 15 -1.71 -7.70 14.72
CA PHE A 15 -1.47 -9.08 14.31
C PHE A 15 -2.80 -9.83 14.46
N SER A 16 -3.69 -9.69 13.49
CA SER A 16 -4.84 -10.56 13.39
C SER A 16 -4.30 -11.90 12.93
N GLN A 17 -4.31 -12.89 13.83
CA GLN A 17 -4.26 -14.32 13.49
C GLN A 17 -5.50 -14.70 12.67
N SER A 18 -5.74 -14.00 11.57
CA SER A 18 -6.83 -14.29 10.67
C SER A 18 -6.41 -15.53 9.89
N LYS A 19 -7.24 -16.58 9.88
CA LYS A 19 -7.04 -17.80 9.07
C LYS A 19 -7.13 -17.56 7.56
N GLY A 20 -6.80 -16.35 7.09
CA GLY A 20 -6.91 -15.92 5.69
C GLY A 20 -5.59 -15.38 5.17
N GLU A 21 -5.45 -15.36 3.85
CA GLU A 21 -4.31 -14.80 3.14
C GLU A 21 -4.43 -13.27 3.11
N THR A 22 -3.42 -12.57 3.63
CA THR A 22 -3.38 -11.11 3.62
C THR A 22 -2.67 -10.61 2.37
N TYR A 23 -3.23 -9.59 1.74
CA TYR A 23 -2.69 -8.93 0.56
C TYR A 23 -2.59 -7.42 0.78
N TYR A 24 -1.45 -6.84 0.41
CA TYR A 24 -1.10 -5.43 0.61
C TYR A 24 -1.07 -4.68 -0.71
N THR A 25 -1.59 -3.46 -0.74
CA THR A 25 -1.38 -2.52 -1.86
C THR A 25 -0.50 -1.35 -1.42
N TYR A 26 0.06 -0.63 -2.39
CA TYR A 26 0.76 0.63 -2.17
C TYR A 26 -0.15 1.72 -1.58
N VAL A 27 0.48 2.66 -0.88
CA VAL A 27 -0.13 3.90 -0.39
C VAL A 27 -0.28 4.90 -1.53
N ILE A 28 -1.41 5.60 -1.58
CA ILE A 28 -1.66 6.68 -2.54
C ILE A 28 -1.67 8.01 -1.78
N ARG A 29 -0.77 8.94 -2.12
CA ARG A 29 -0.71 10.27 -1.48
C ARG A 29 -0.84 11.43 -2.46
N ASP A 30 -1.28 11.18 -3.70
CA ASP A 30 -1.40 12.26 -4.67
C ASP A 30 -2.50 13.25 -4.25
N LYS A 31 -2.10 14.51 -3.99
CA LYS A 31 -3.02 15.60 -3.66
C LYS A 31 -3.95 15.98 -4.81
N LYS A 32 -3.62 15.60 -6.05
CA LYS A 32 -4.40 15.90 -7.26
C LYS A 32 -5.40 14.80 -7.62
N GLU A 33 -5.23 13.58 -7.11
CA GLU A 33 -6.22 12.52 -7.31
C GLU A 33 -7.46 12.82 -6.46
N GLN A 34 -8.50 13.33 -7.12
CA GLN A 34 -9.72 13.82 -6.48
C GLN A 34 -10.53 12.72 -5.75
N ARG A 35 -10.20 11.44 -5.95
CA ARG A 35 -10.86 10.30 -5.30
C ARG A 35 -10.25 10.05 -3.92
N LYS A 36 -10.65 10.86 -2.93
CA LYS A 36 -10.17 10.77 -1.53
C LYS A 36 -10.24 9.38 -0.92
N VAL A 37 -11.19 8.55 -1.35
CA VAL A 37 -11.47 7.24 -0.76
C VAL A 37 -10.51 6.15 -1.23
N ILE A 38 -9.99 6.25 -2.46
CA ILE A 38 -8.97 5.33 -2.99
C ILE A 38 -7.59 5.61 -2.36
N ASN A 39 -7.41 6.84 -1.87
CA ASN A 39 -6.15 7.34 -1.34
C ASN A 39 -5.79 6.77 0.04
N ILE A 40 -6.71 6.09 0.71
CA ILE A 40 -6.46 5.47 2.01
C ILE A 40 -5.73 4.13 1.79
N SER A 41 -4.60 3.94 2.49
CA SER A 41 -3.92 2.65 2.53
C SER A 41 -4.91 1.60 3.05
N HIS A 42 -5.06 0.47 2.38
CA HIS A 42 -5.89 -0.64 2.87
C HIS A 42 -5.27 -1.96 2.45
N GLN A 43 -5.72 -3.04 3.09
CA GLN A 43 -5.30 -4.40 2.79
C GLN A 43 -6.53 -5.28 2.57
N LEU A 44 -6.33 -6.39 1.87
CA LEU A 44 -7.35 -7.41 1.68
C LEU A 44 -6.97 -8.63 2.51
N VAL A 45 -7.96 -9.23 3.16
CA VAL A 45 -7.80 -10.50 3.87
C VAL A 45 -8.77 -11.48 3.24
N LEU A 46 -8.24 -12.42 2.46
CA LEU A 46 -8.99 -13.45 1.77
C LEU A 46 -9.11 -14.68 2.66
N LYS A 47 -10.34 -14.98 3.11
CA LYS A 47 -10.69 -16.20 3.85
C LYS A 47 -11.41 -17.18 2.93
N GLN A 48 -11.74 -18.35 3.46
CA GLN A 48 -12.43 -19.40 2.69
C GLN A 48 -13.71 -18.89 1.99
N ASP A 49 -14.61 -18.24 2.75
CA ASP A 49 -15.92 -17.81 2.22
C ASP A 49 -16.13 -16.29 2.26
N THR A 50 -15.16 -15.53 2.77
CA THR A 50 -15.27 -14.08 2.97
C THR A 50 -14.01 -13.34 2.55
N LEU A 51 -14.18 -12.14 2.02
CA LEU A 51 -13.11 -11.21 1.73
C LEU A 51 -13.32 -9.97 2.60
N CYS A 52 -12.29 -9.64 3.38
CA CYS A 52 -12.32 -8.48 4.25
C CYS A 52 -11.41 -7.37 3.71
N ILE A 53 -11.94 -6.16 3.61
CA ILE A 53 -11.18 -4.94 3.31
C ILE A 53 -10.87 -4.28 4.65
N VAL A 54 -9.58 -4.10 4.96
CA VAL A 54 -9.13 -3.54 6.24
C VAL A 54 -8.45 -2.19 6.01
N GLU A 55 -8.99 -1.15 6.65
CA GLU A 55 -8.43 0.20 6.68
C GLU A 55 -7.66 0.42 8.01
N PRO A 56 -6.34 0.63 7.97
CA PRO A 56 -5.47 0.76 9.14
C PRO A 56 -5.46 2.16 9.77
N LEU A 57 -6.40 3.05 9.41
CA LEU A 57 -6.55 4.35 10.09
C LEU A 57 -7.12 4.14 11.51
N ILE A 58 -6.94 5.13 12.39
CA ILE A 58 -7.25 5.27 13.85
C ILE A 58 -8.42 4.43 14.44
N LEU A 59 -9.35 3.89 13.64
CA LEU A 59 -10.49 3.07 14.05
C LEU A 59 -10.46 1.61 13.55
N ASP A 60 -9.38 1.13 12.91
CA ASP A 60 -9.19 -0.25 12.38
C ASP A 60 -10.46 -0.84 11.77
N ARG A 61 -11.01 -0.15 10.75
CA ARG A 61 -12.28 -0.55 10.13
C ARG A 61 -12.06 -1.75 9.25
N THR A 62 -12.87 -2.78 9.45
CA THR A 62 -12.85 -4.02 8.68
C THR A 62 -14.22 -4.28 8.08
N TYR A 63 -14.28 -4.39 6.75
CA TYR A 63 -15.51 -4.68 6.01
C TYR A 63 -15.40 -6.07 5.39
N CYS A 64 -16.17 -7.03 5.87
CA CYS A 64 -16.14 -8.40 5.36
C CYS A 64 -17.39 -8.72 4.56
N TYR A 65 -17.20 -9.20 3.34
CA TYR A 65 -18.28 -9.63 2.45
C TYR A 65 -18.11 -11.09 2.07
N PRO A 66 -19.21 -11.86 1.97
CA PRO A 66 -19.15 -13.12 1.24
C PRO A 66 -18.76 -12.84 -0.21
N TYR A 67 -18.05 -13.78 -0.82
CA TYR A 67 -17.66 -13.65 -2.22
C TYR A 67 -17.90 -14.95 -2.99
N VAL A 68 -18.00 -14.82 -4.31
CA VAL A 68 -17.99 -15.94 -5.24
C VAL A 68 -16.73 -15.87 -6.08
N LYS A 69 -16.08 -17.02 -6.26
CA LYS A 69 -14.93 -17.17 -7.15
C LYS A 69 -15.36 -17.89 -8.42
N GLU A 70 -15.34 -17.16 -9.54
CA GLU A 70 -15.61 -17.66 -10.88
C GLU A 70 -14.29 -17.72 -11.66
N GLY A 71 -13.62 -18.86 -11.63
CA GLY A 71 -12.29 -19.02 -12.25
C GLY A 71 -11.25 -18.08 -11.61
N LYS A 72 -10.74 -17.12 -12.38
CA LYS A 72 -9.78 -16.10 -11.91
C LYS A 72 -10.44 -14.84 -11.34
N LYS A 73 -11.77 -14.77 -11.23
CA LYS A 73 -12.47 -13.57 -10.74
C LYS A 73 -13.10 -13.83 -9.38
N ILE A 74 -12.90 -12.92 -8.45
CA ILE A 74 -13.55 -12.85 -7.14
C ILE A 74 -14.54 -11.68 -7.21
N ARG A 75 -15.81 -11.97 -6.93
CA ARG A 75 -16.89 -10.96 -6.84
C ARG A 75 -17.46 -10.95 -5.45
N LEU A 76 -17.52 -9.77 -4.84
CA LEU A 76 -18.20 -9.59 -3.57
C LEU A 76 -19.71 -9.70 -3.79
N LEU A 77 -20.38 -10.41 -2.90
CA LEU A 77 -21.84 -10.45 -2.87
C LEU A 77 -22.33 -9.28 -2.03
N ASN A 78 -23.21 -8.47 -2.61
CA ASN A 78 -23.86 -7.40 -1.87
C ASN A 78 -24.90 -8.01 -0.92
N ASN A 79 -24.73 -7.80 0.39
CA ASN A 79 -25.66 -8.27 1.42
C ASN A 79 -26.79 -7.26 1.66
N ASP A 80 -27.42 -6.74 0.61
CA ASP A 80 -28.54 -5.79 0.76
C ASP A 80 -29.77 -6.43 1.44
N ASP A 81 -29.79 -7.75 1.68
CA ASP A 81 -30.95 -8.46 2.23
C ASP A 81 -30.75 -9.13 3.61
N LYS A 82 -29.60 -8.95 4.28
CA LYS A 82 -29.42 -9.49 5.64
C LYS A 82 -28.67 -8.51 6.53
N SER A 83 -29.44 -7.88 7.42
CA SER A 83 -29.04 -7.25 8.68
C SER A 83 -27.53 -7.39 8.96
N GLN A 84 -26.78 -6.32 8.70
CA GLN A 84 -25.41 -6.22 9.16
C GLN A 84 -25.39 -6.54 10.66
N PRO A 85 -24.48 -7.42 11.14
CA PRO A 85 -24.30 -7.56 12.57
C PRO A 85 -23.85 -6.21 13.10
N ASP A 86 -24.75 -5.57 13.87
CA ASP A 86 -24.53 -4.34 14.62
C ASP A 86 -23.24 -4.42 15.43
N LYS A 87 -22.14 -3.95 14.86
CA LYS A 87 -20.98 -3.45 15.60
C LYS A 87 -20.32 -2.34 14.79
N VAL A 88 -20.91 -1.14 14.82
CA VAL A 88 -20.30 0.12 15.30
C VAL A 88 -21.41 1.19 15.30
N VAL A 89 -21.77 1.65 16.49
CA VAL A 89 -22.65 2.82 16.70
C VAL A 89 -21.99 4.07 16.11
N GLY A 90 -22.68 4.75 15.19
CA GLY A 90 -22.66 6.23 15.16
C GLY A 90 -21.88 7.00 14.09
N ILE A 91 -21.57 6.46 12.90
CA ILE A 91 -21.04 7.31 11.79
C ILE A 91 -21.69 6.99 10.44
N LYS A 92 -22.53 7.90 9.95
CA LYS A 92 -23.07 7.94 8.59
C LYS A 92 -21.95 8.06 7.53
N LEU A 93 -21.90 7.08 6.63
CA LEU A 93 -21.79 7.20 5.16
C LEU A 93 -20.73 8.15 4.55
N HIS A 94 -19.46 7.97 4.92
CA HIS A 94 -18.31 8.35 4.06
C HIS A 94 -17.59 7.12 3.47
N ASN A 95 -17.89 5.92 3.97
CA ASN A 95 -17.18 4.67 3.62
C ASN A 95 -17.88 3.83 2.54
N ASN A 96 -19.01 4.31 2.00
CA ASN A 96 -19.72 3.60 0.93
C ASN A 96 -18.91 3.56 -0.37
N GLU A 97 -18.05 4.54 -0.63
CA GLU A 97 -17.33 4.61 -1.90
C GLU A 97 -16.21 3.56 -2.01
N LEU A 98 -15.51 3.24 -0.92
CA LEU A 98 -14.47 2.19 -0.92
C LEU A 98 -15.13 0.84 -1.16
N VAL A 99 -16.15 0.54 -0.37
CA VAL A 99 -16.92 -0.70 -0.50
C VAL A 99 -17.58 -0.80 -1.87
N ALA A 100 -18.22 0.27 -2.35
CA ALA A 100 -18.84 0.32 -3.68
C ALA A 100 -17.83 0.00 -4.78
N LEU A 101 -16.59 0.51 -4.70
CA LEU A 101 -15.54 0.18 -5.65
C LEU A 101 -15.30 -1.34 -5.74
N PHE A 102 -15.30 -2.04 -4.60
CA PHE A 102 -15.12 -3.50 -4.56
C PHE A 102 -16.39 -4.30 -4.91
N LEU A 103 -17.57 -3.71 -4.75
CA LEU A 103 -18.84 -4.31 -5.21
C LEU A 103 -19.01 -4.15 -6.73
N ASP A 104 -18.64 -2.99 -7.27
CA ASP A 104 -18.80 -2.64 -8.69
C ASP A 104 -17.73 -3.30 -9.58
N HIS A 105 -16.54 -3.55 -9.02
CA HIS A 105 -15.43 -4.13 -9.76
C HIS A 105 -14.95 -5.46 -9.17
N PRO A 106 -14.86 -6.53 -9.98
CA PRO A 106 -14.29 -7.79 -9.53
C PRO A 106 -12.80 -7.64 -9.22
N ILE A 107 -12.32 -8.50 -8.33
CA ILE A 107 -10.91 -8.71 -8.07
C ILE A 107 -10.44 -9.86 -8.94
N GLU A 108 -9.41 -9.64 -9.75
CA GLU A 108 -8.77 -10.67 -10.56
C GLU A 108 -7.65 -11.34 -9.77
N VAL A 109 -7.64 -12.67 -9.80
CA VAL A 109 -6.55 -13.51 -9.31
C VAL A 109 -5.51 -13.62 -10.43
N VAL A 110 -4.52 -12.75 -10.38
CA VAL A 110 -3.43 -12.72 -11.37
C VAL A 110 -2.50 -13.90 -11.13
N SER A 111 -2.13 -14.15 -9.87
CA SER A 111 -1.31 -15.28 -9.44
C SER A 111 -1.58 -15.61 -7.97
N LYS A 112 -0.85 -16.58 -7.40
CA LYS A 112 -0.86 -16.82 -5.94
C LYS A 112 -0.33 -15.63 -5.13
N ASP A 113 0.47 -14.78 -5.77
CA ASP A 113 1.19 -13.69 -5.11
C ASP A 113 0.56 -12.33 -5.39
N GLU A 114 -0.45 -12.27 -6.27
CA GLU A 114 -1.03 -11.02 -6.72
C GLU A 114 -2.53 -11.16 -7.01
N LEU A 115 -3.31 -10.31 -6.36
CA LEU A 115 -4.68 -9.96 -6.72
C LEU A 115 -4.71 -8.58 -7.37
N ARG A 116 -5.72 -8.30 -8.18
CA ARG A 116 -5.82 -7.03 -8.89
C ARG A 116 -7.25 -6.53 -8.95
N LEU A 117 -7.47 -5.32 -8.45
CA LEU A 117 -8.78 -4.67 -8.53
C LEU A 117 -8.96 -4.11 -9.94
N THR A 118 -9.89 -4.69 -10.71
CA THR A 118 -10.01 -4.45 -12.15
C THR A 118 -10.43 -3.03 -12.53
N GLY A 119 -11.21 -2.34 -11.69
CA GLY A 119 -11.65 -0.96 -11.96
C GLY A 119 -10.52 0.07 -11.96
N GLU A 120 -9.42 -0.22 -11.26
CA GLU A 120 -8.31 0.71 -11.03
C GLU A 120 -6.95 0.15 -11.49
N ASP A 121 -6.93 -1.08 -12.04
CA ASP A 121 -5.70 -1.85 -12.32
C ASP A 121 -4.74 -1.88 -11.10
N ARG A 122 -5.30 -1.92 -9.88
CA ARG A 122 -4.54 -1.79 -8.64
C ARG A 122 -4.10 -3.16 -8.12
N PRO A 123 -2.79 -3.45 -8.05
CA PRO A 123 -2.28 -4.72 -7.53
C PRO A 123 -2.28 -4.77 -6.00
N TYR A 124 -2.57 -5.96 -5.48
CA TYR A 124 -2.47 -6.34 -4.08
C TYR A 124 -1.59 -7.58 -3.99
N TYR A 125 -0.47 -7.47 -3.27
CA TYR A 125 0.53 -8.51 -3.20
C TYR A 125 0.39 -9.32 -1.93
N SER A 126 0.50 -10.64 -2.04
CA SER A 126 0.41 -11.55 -0.90
C SER A 126 1.46 -11.23 0.15
N GLU A 127 1.14 -11.47 1.41
CA GLU A 127 2.09 -11.34 2.52
C GLU A 127 3.34 -12.20 2.29
N SER A 128 3.18 -13.40 1.70
CA SER A 128 4.31 -14.26 1.35
C SER A 128 5.23 -13.61 0.31
N ALA A 129 4.68 -12.95 -0.70
CA ALA A 129 5.48 -12.23 -1.70
C ALA A 129 6.21 -11.03 -1.07
N ILE A 130 5.54 -10.30 -0.17
CA ILE A 130 6.15 -9.20 0.58
C ILE A 130 7.32 -9.72 1.44
N LYS A 131 7.10 -10.79 2.20
CA LYS A 131 8.13 -11.44 3.03
C LYS A 131 9.32 -11.93 2.20
N ALA A 132 9.06 -12.49 1.02
CA ALA A 132 10.12 -12.97 0.14
C ALA A 132 11.04 -11.83 -0.35
N VAL A 133 10.52 -10.61 -0.50
CA VAL A 133 11.30 -9.44 -0.95
C VAL A 133 11.94 -8.67 0.20
N PHE A 134 11.23 -8.51 1.32
CA PHE A 134 11.63 -7.61 2.41
C PHE A 134 12.04 -8.32 3.70
N GLY A 135 11.99 -9.65 3.74
CA GLY A 135 12.17 -10.42 4.96
C GLY A 135 10.95 -10.31 5.89
N ASN A 136 11.11 -10.73 7.14
CA ASN A 136 10.02 -10.73 8.12
C ASN A 136 9.76 -9.34 8.76
N ASP A 137 10.69 -8.39 8.58
CA ASP A 137 10.64 -7.05 9.20
C ASP A 137 9.89 -6.02 8.33
N TYR A 138 8.81 -6.44 7.67
CA TYR A 138 7.92 -5.56 6.92
C TYR A 138 6.73 -5.13 7.79
N PRO A 139 6.08 -3.98 7.52
CA PRO A 139 6.39 -3.01 6.46
C PRO A 139 7.67 -2.20 6.76
N ARG A 140 8.50 -1.98 5.74
CA ARG A 140 9.69 -1.11 5.83
C ARG A 140 9.32 0.33 5.46
N ILE A 141 9.86 1.31 6.19
CA ILE A 141 9.64 2.74 5.90
C ILE A 141 10.28 3.12 4.57
N TRP A 142 11.52 2.67 4.35
CA TRP A 142 12.25 2.85 3.10
C TRP A 142 12.60 1.51 2.49
N SER A 143 12.23 1.34 1.23
CA SER A 143 12.48 0.10 0.50
C SER A 143 13.73 0.16 -0.36
N LEU A 144 14.04 1.32 -0.93
CA LEU A 144 15.13 1.51 -1.88
C LEU A 144 15.68 2.94 -1.81
N PHE A 145 17.02 3.06 -1.85
CA PHE A 145 17.70 4.34 -1.98
C PHE A 145 18.64 4.35 -3.18
N TYR A 146 18.36 5.25 -4.13
CA TYR A 146 19.16 5.46 -5.32
C TYR A 146 19.91 6.78 -5.25
N LEU A 147 21.16 6.78 -5.73
CA LEU A 147 21.94 7.98 -6.01
C LEU A 147 22.39 7.97 -7.47
N ASN A 148 21.96 8.97 -8.24
CA ASN A 148 22.25 9.10 -9.68
C ASN A 148 21.92 7.82 -10.46
N GLY A 149 20.80 7.18 -10.14
CA GLY A 149 20.36 5.94 -10.78
C GLY A 149 21.07 4.67 -10.29
N LYS A 150 22.03 4.76 -9.37
CA LYS A 150 22.66 3.58 -8.73
C LYS A 150 21.99 3.26 -7.40
N LEU A 151 21.56 2.02 -7.23
CA LEU A 151 21.08 1.51 -5.94
C LEU A 151 22.25 1.52 -4.94
N LEU A 152 22.05 2.18 -3.80
CA LEU A 152 23.04 2.23 -2.72
C LEU A 152 22.66 1.33 -1.56
N SER A 153 21.38 1.27 -1.21
CA SER A 153 20.91 0.40 -0.13
C SER A 153 19.45 0.00 -0.29
N GLU A 154 19.13 -1.18 0.25
CA GLU A 154 17.79 -1.74 0.45
C GLU A 154 17.49 -1.93 1.96
N ASP A 155 18.43 -1.55 2.84
CA ASP A 155 18.31 -1.65 4.28
C ASP A 155 17.76 -0.35 4.87
N ASN A 156 16.72 -0.45 5.70
CA ASN A 156 15.99 0.73 6.16
C ASN A 156 16.85 1.65 7.06
N GLU A 157 17.69 1.06 7.92
CA GLU A 157 18.58 1.82 8.82
C GLU A 157 19.74 2.45 8.04
N GLU A 158 20.33 1.72 7.10
CA GLU A 158 21.36 2.27 6.22
C GLU A 158 20.81 3.43 5.38
N ILE A 159 19.60 3.27 4.81
CA ILE A 159 18.94 4.34 4.05
C ILE A 159 18.73 5.58 4.91
N LYS A 160 18.26 5.43 6.16
CA LYS A 160 18.10 6.54 7.10
C LYS A 160 19.43 7.26 7.36
N ASN A 161 20.49 6.52 7.64
CA ASN A 161 21.83 7.07 7.86
C ASN A 161 22.36 7.80 6.63
N LEU A 162 22.15 7.24 5.43
CA LEU A 162 22.51 7.88 4.17
C LEU A 162 21.72 9.17 3.97
N LEU A 163 20.40 9.17 4.19
CA LEU A 163 19.56 10.36 4.07
C LEU A 163 20.04 11.48 5.00
N GLU A 164 20.36 11.19 6.26
CA GLU A 164 20.90 12.19 7.21
C GLU A 164 22.26 12.74 6.77
N LYS A 165 23.15 11.88 6.25
CA LYS A 165 24.46 12.29 5.70
C LYS A 165 24.29 13.21 4.51
N TYR A 166 23.36 12.86 3.63
CA TYR A 166 23.08 13.59 2.42
C TYR A 166 22.35 14.91 2.75
N ASP A 167 21.43 14.98 3.73
CA ASP A 167 20.65 16.20 4.04
C ASP A 167 21.47 17.50 4.23
N LYS A 168 22.77 17.37 4.51
CA LYS A 168 23.75 18.46 4.58
C LYS A 168 24.19 19.04 3.22
N GLY A 169 23.78 18.47 2.08
CA GLY A 169 24.21 18.84 0.72
C GLY A 169 23.12 19.47 -0.14
N LYS A 170 23.50 20.30 -1.13
CA LYS A 170 22.57 20.84 -2.15
C LYS A 170 22.29 19.81 -3.26
N PHE A 171 21.44 18.81 -2.99
CA PHE A 171 20.90 17.95 -4.05
C PHE A 171 19.38 18.04 -4.14
N LYS A 172 18.84 17.51 -5.25
CA LYS A 172 17.41 17.27 -5.40
C LYS A 172 17.14 15.81 -5.08
N ALA A 173 16.43 15.58 -3.98
CA ALA A 173 15.83 14.29 -3.67
C ALA A 173 14.42 14.25 -4.26
N TYR A 174 14.04 13.08 -4.76
CA TYR A 174 12.74 12.75 -5.31
C TYR A 174 12.23 11.52 -4.56
N TYR A 175 11.01 11.60 -4.04
CA TYR A 175 10.33 10.44 -3.49
C TYR A 175 9.30 9.98 -4.53
N SER A 176 9.43 8.75 -5.01
CA SER A 176 8.46 8.12 -5.90
C SER A 176 7.60 7.18 -5.06
N GLU A 177 6.27 7.29 -5.19
CA GLU A 177 5.32 6.44 -4.47
C GLU A 177 4.18 5.98 -5.37
N GLY A 178 3.32 5.12 -4.83
CA GLY A 178 2.11 4.62 -5.47
C GLY A 178 2.34 3.93 -6.81
N ALA A 179 1.41 4.12 -7.75
CA ALA A 179 1.45 3.52 -9.08
C ALA A 179 2.76 3.81 -9.84
N LYS A 180 3.33 5.01 -9.67
CA LYS A 180 4.61 5.40 -10.31
C LYS A 180 5.77 4.56 -9.79
N ALA A 181 5.84 4.36 -8.47
CA ALA A 181 6.87 3.53 -7.86
C ALA A 181 6.70 2.06 -8.26
N ILE A 182 5.48 1.52 -8.20
CA ILE A 182 5.20 0.15 -8.64
C ILE A 182 5.57 -0.06 -10.11
N LYS A 183 5.19 0.85 -11.00
CA LYS A 183 5.50 0.74 -12.43
C LYS A 183 7.01 0.69 -12.70
N LYS A 184 7.82 1.40 -11.91
CA LYS A 184 9.27 1.48 -12.10
C LYS A 184 10.06 0.41 -11.35
N TYR A 185 9.60 0.02 -10.15
CA TYR A 185 10.36 -0.80 -9.20
C TYR A 185 9.66 -2.12 -8.82
N GLY A 186 8.47 -2.39 -9.37
CA GLY A 186 7.66 -3.54 -9.01
C GLY A 186 7.29 -3.54 -7.52
N LEU A 187 7.21 -4.74 -6.94
CA LEU A 187 6.90 -4.94 -5.51
C LEU A 187 7.83 -4.19 -4.56
N LYS A 188 9.10 -3.97 -4.95
CA LYS A 188 10.06 -3.19 -4.16
C LYS A 188 9.64 -1.72 -4.00
N GLY A 189 8.73 -1.21 -4.83
CA GLY A 189 8.20 0.14 -4.76
C GLY A 189 6.94 0.31 -3.92
N ILE A 190 6.43 -0.76 -3.27
CA ILE A 190 5.10 -0.73 -2.62
C ILE A 190 4.97 0.31 -1.50
N TRP A 191 6.04 0.57 -0.75
CA TRP A 191 6.09 1.59 0.31
C TRP A 191 6.77 2.90 -0.12
N GLY A 192 7.11 3.02 -1.40
CA GLY A 192 7.80 4.16 -1.98
C GLY A 192 9.33 4.03 -2.01
N VAL A 193 9.95 4.87 -2.83
CA VAL A 193 11.38 4.82 -3.19
C VAL A 193 11.97 6.23 -3.13
N PHE A 194 13.14 6.36 -2.50
CA PHE A 194 13.90 7.59 -2.53
C PHE A 194 14.99 7.57 -3.61
N GLU A 195 15.00 8.62 -4.42
CA GLU A 195 15.99 8.85 -5.46
C GLU A 195 16.64 10.21 -5.27
N ILE A 196 17.96 10.26 -5.15
CA ILE A 196 18.73 11.49 -5.22
C ILE A 196 19.37 11.60 -6.60
N ASN A 197 19.07 12.70 -7.31
CA ASN A 197 19.71 13.03 -8.57
C ASN A 197 20.55 14.29 -8.40
N CYS A 198 21.86 14.12 -8.26
CA CYS A 198 22.83 15.20 -8.20
C CYS A 198 23.16 15.66 -9.61
N LYS A 199 22.78 16.89 -9.97
CA LYS A 199 23.40 17.57 -11.11
C LYS A 199 24.79 18.04 -10.68
N THR A 200 25.79 17.16 -10.73
CA THR A 200 27.17 17.61 -10.61
C THR A 200 27.50 18.44 -11.86
N LYS A 201 27.59 19.77 -11.71
CA LYS A 201 28.40 20.56 -12.64
C LYS A 201 29.80 19.97 -12.55
N LYS A 202 30.28 19.30 -13.60
CA LYS A 202 31.71 19.00 -13.74
C LYS A 202 32.44 20.33 -13.54
N LYS A 203 33.18 20.48 -12.44
CA LYS A 203 34.22 21.50 -12.40
C LYS A 203 35.23 21.06 -13.45
N LYS A 204 35.39 21.85 -14.52
CA LYS A 204 36.57 21.72 -15.39
C LYS A 204 37.78 21.90 -14.46
N GLN A 205 38.64 20.87 -14.43
CA GLN A 205 39.99 20.99 -13.91
C GLN A 205 40.78 21.93 -14.82
#